data_AF-A0AAW1XWI0-F1
#
_entry.id   AF-A0AAW1XWI0-F1
#
_cell.length_a   1.000
_cell.length_b   1.000
_cell.length_c   1.000
_cell.angle_alpha   90.00
_cell.angle_beta   90.00
_cell.angle_gamma   90.00
#
_symmetry.space_group_name_H-M   'P 1'
#
loop_
_entity.id
_entity.type
_entity.pdbx_description
1 polymer ?
#
loop_
_entity_poly.entity_id
_entity_poly.type
_entity_poly.pdbx_seq_one_letter_code
_entity_poly.pdbx_strand_id
1 'polypeptide(L)'
;MTENSNSTSLVRLNVGGKKFSTYMDTLTQREPNSLFGAMFSGRNTLCQDDKGYVFIDRNGEYFGYILDWLRDDDVPTLEDFKYSKLLKEAQYFQLQGLIDGIHVVLDNKKEKKLGADLTRTDIIKYTLYHDSTHEKLKFQGVNLSGLDLSGLNLSNMDFSYACMRNVCFSNANISNSRFDNVDARGANFNKANLKESSFWGANLQGASAVGVEFSPSSIPFHGATHEPELMNQVVWNRDEGREINFQTSLQTRNRTLRRCTG
;
A
#
# COMPACT_ATOMS: atom_id res chain seq x y z
N MET A 1 34.10 17.02 -45.09
CA MET A 1 33.10 16.14 -44.47
C MET A 1 33.88 15.17 -43.61
N THR A 2 33.99 15.47 -42.31
CA THR A 2 34.73 14.63 -41.35
C THR A 2 33.86 13.45 -40.98
N GLU A 3 34.28 12.25 -41.39
CA GLU A 3 33.68 10.99 -40.95
C GLU A 3 33.82 10.88 -39.44
N ASN A 4 32.70 11.03 -38.72
CA ASN A 4 32.61 10.77 -37.29
C ASN A 4 32.63 9.24 -37.11
N SER A 5 33.83 8.67 -37.02
CA SER A 5 34.03 7.28 -36.65
C SER A 5 33.73 7.14 -35.15
N ASN A 6 32.45 6.92 -34.81
CA ASN A 6 32.07 6.40 -33.49
C ASN A 6 32.69 5.01 -33.33
N SER A 7 33.93 4.95 -32.83
CA SER A 7 34.55 3.69 -32.48
C SER A 7 33.86 3.17 -31.21
N THR A 8 33.00 2.17 -31.37
CA THR A 8 32.41 1.40 -30.27
C THR A 8 33.53 0.66 -29.52
N SER A 9 34.25 1.38 -28.67
CA SER A 9 35.44 0.88 -28.01
C SER A 9 35.02 -0.10 -26.92
N LEU A 10 35.59 -1.30 -26.96
CA LEU A 10 35.34 -2.34 -25.97
C LEU A 10 35.98 -1.94 -24.64
N VAL A 11 35.19 -2.00 -23.56
CA VAL A 11 35.62 -1.72 -22.19
C VAL A 11 35.55 -3.00 -21.37
N ARG A 12 36.64 -3.29 -20.66
CA ARG A 12 36.75 -4.42 -19.74
C ARG A 12 36.73 -3.91 -18.30
N LEU A 13 35.83 -4.45 -17.48
CA LEU A 13 35.61 -4.02 -16.10
C LEU A 13 35.80 -5.19 -15.13
N ASN A 14 36.45 -4.94 -14.01
CA ASN A 14 36.55 -5.88 -12.91
C ASN A 14 35.87 -5.28 -11.67
N VAL A 15 34.65 -5.73 -11.39
CA VAL A 15 33.78 -5.17 -10.35
C VAL A 15 33.75 -6.13 -9.16
N GLY A 16 34.47 -5.80 -8.10
CA GLY A 16 34.57 -6.63 -6.88
C GLY A 16 35.04 -8.06 -7.15
N GLY A 17 35.90 -8.25 -8.16
CA GLY A 17 36.42 -9.55 -8.57
C GLY A 17 35.64 -10.22 -9.72
N LYS A 18 34.45 -9.72 -10.09
CA LYS A 18 33.70 -10.21 -11.26
C LYS A 18 34.07 -9.43 -12.52
N LYS A 19 34.35 -10.17 -13.59
CA LYS A 19 34.80 -9.60 -14.87
C LYS A 19 33.63 -9.39 -15.81
N PHE A 20 33.56 -8.19 -16.39
CA PHE A 20 32.56 -7.79 -17.38
C PHE A 20 33.25 -7.24 -18.62
N SER A 21 32.56 -7.31 -19.74
CA SER A 21 32.97 -6.68 -20.99
C SER A 21 31.73 -6.07 -21.65
N THR A 22 31.85 -4.83 -22.08
CA THR A 22 30.76 -4.06 -22.69
C THR A 22 31.32 -2.99 -23.62
N TYR A 23 30.47 -2.25 -24.30
CA TYR A 23 30.87 -1.12 -25.14
C TYR A 23 30.85 0.19 -24.35
N MET A 24 31.72 1.12 -24.75
CA MET A 24 31.77 2.48 -24.19
C MET A 24 30.41 3.19 -24.27
N ASP A 25 29.72 3.02 -25.39
CA ASP A 25 28.43 3.63 -25.65
C ASP A 25 27.38 3.14 -24.66
N THR A 26 27.38 1.85 -24.31
CA THR A 26 26.47 1.29 -23.31
C THR A 26 26.63 1.97 -21.94
N LEU A 27 27.86 2.35 -21.57
CA LEU A 27 28.15 2.98 -20.28
C LEU A 27 27.86 4.48 -20.27
N THR A 28 27.90 5.16 -21.42
CA THR A 28 27.90 6.63 -21.48
C THR A 28 26.67 7.23 -22.16
N GLN A 29 26.00 6.50 -23.05
CA GLN A 29 24.93 7.03 -23.89
C GLN A 29 23.66 7.35 -23.10
N ARG A 30 23.28 6.45 -22.19
CA ARG A 30 22.00 6.54 -21.46
C ARG A 30 22.04 7.62 -20.39
N GLU A 31 23.10 7.61 -19.57
CA GLU A 31 23.29 8.61 -18.53
C GLU A 31 24.68 9.25 -18.61
N PRO A 32 24.84 10.28 -19.46
CA PRO A 32 26.11 10.99 -19.61
C PRO A 32 26.58 11.69 -18.34
N ASN A 33 25.65 12.01 -17.43
CA ASN A 33 25.93 12.66 -16.15
C ASN A 33 26.21 11.66 -15.01
N SER A 34 26.13 10.36 -15.28
CA SER A 34 26.43 9.32 -14.29
C SER A 34 27.93 9.24 -13.99
N LEU A 35 28.30 8.46 -12.97
CA LEU A 35 29.69 8.17 -12.67
C LEU A 35 30.42 7.53 -13.87
N PHE A 36 29.72 6.71 -14.67
CA PHE A 36 30.30 6.15 -15.89
C PHE A 36 30.57 7.23 -16.94
N GLY A 37 29.61 8.13 -17.16
CA GLY A 37 29.79 9.27 -18.04
C GLY A 37 31.01 10.12 -17.65
N ALA A 38 31.21 10.36 -16.35
CA ALA A 38 32.39 11.05 -15.85
C ALA A 38 33.69 10.25 -16.05
N MET A 39 33.71 8.98 -15.62
CA MET A 39 34.87 8.08 -15.72
C MET A 39 35.35 7.87 -17.15
N PHE A 40 34.42 7.80 -18.09
CA PHE A 40 34.68 7.46 -19.49
C PHE A 40 34.54 8.64 -20.45
N SER A 41 34.44 9.87 -19.93
CA SER A 41 34.42 11.13 -20.71
C SER A 41 35.71 11.42 -21.50
N GLY A 42 36.75 10.60 -21.34
CA GLY A 42 38.08 10.84 -21.89
C GLY A 42 38.92 11.88 -21.13
N ARG A 43 38.37 12.48 -20.06
CA ARG A 43 39.06 13.47 -19.22
C ARG A 43 39.82 12.87 -18.05
N ASN A 44 39.51 11.63 -17.67
CA ASN A 44 40.12 10.94 -16.54
C ASN A 44 41.00 9.78 -17.03
N THR A 45 42.22 9.67 -16.50
CA THR A 45 43.09 8.50 -16.72
C THR A 45 42.58 7.36 -15.86
N LEU A 46 42.08 6.29 -16.48
CA LEU A 46 41.61 5.11 -15.76
C LEU A 46 42.79 4.19 -15.46
N CYS A 47 42.95 3.80 -14.18
CA CYS A 47 43.90 2.77 -13.79
C CYS A 47 43.41 1.41 -14.30
N GLN A 48 44.18 0.78 -15.18
CA GLN A 48 43.91 -0.55 -15.75
C GLN A 48 44.97 -1.55 -15.28
N ASP A 49 44.59 -2.81 -15.18
CA ASP A 49 45.56 -3.91 -14.98
C ASP A 49 46.32 -4.25 -16.28
N ASP A 50 47.30 -5.15 -16.21
CA ASP A 50 48.09 -5.62 -17.37
C ASP A 50 47.24 -6.23 -18.49
N LYS A 51 45.98 -6.57 -18.21
CA LYS A 51 45.02 -7.16 -19.15
C LYS A 51 43.99 -6.13 -19.65
N GLY A 52 44.11 -4.87 -19.26
CA GLY A 52 43.24 -3.76 -19.67
C GLY A 52 41.90 -3.69 -18.94
N TYR A 53 41.76 -4.31 -17.76
CA TYR A 53 40.56 -4.22 -16.93
C TYR A 53 40.61 -2.98 -16.04
N VAL A 54 39.54 -2.18 -16.06
CA VAL A 54 39.31 -1.12 -15.08
C VAL A 54 38.71 -1.74 -13.81
N PHE A 55 39.37 -1.55 -12.68
CA PHE A 55 38.89 -2.08 -11.41
C PHE A 55 37.87 -1.15 -10.75
N ILE A 56 36.79 -1.72 -10.24
CA ILE A 56 35.74 -1.03 -9.50
C ILE A 56 35.47 -1.81 -8.20
N ASP A 57 35.72 -1.19 -7.06
CA ASP A 57 35.55 -1.82 -5.74
C ASP A 57 34.09 -1.81 -5.27
N ARG A 58 33.22 -2.50 -6.02
CA ARG A 58 31.76 -2.56 -5.81
C ARG A 58 31.24 -3.99 -5.96
N ASN A 59 29.96 -4.19 -5.65
CA ASN A 59 29.37 -5.52 -5.73
C ASN A 59 29.09 -5.93 -7.18
N GLY A 60 29.93 -6.83 -7.71
CA GLY A 60 29.78 -7.33 -9.08
C GLY A 60 28.50 -8.12 -9.36
N GLU A 61 27.80 -8.66 -8.35
CA GLU A 61 26.50 -9.31 -8.57
C GLU A 61 25.44 -8.31 -9.04
N TYR A 62 25.33 -7.18 -8.34
CA TYR A 62 24.34 -6.15 -8.67
C TYR A 62 24.75 -5.29 -9.85
N PHE A 63 26.05 -5.21 -10.12
CA PHE A 63 26.56 -4.59 -11.34
C PHE A 63 26.04 -5.28 -12.62
N GLY A 64 25.84 -6.60 -12.60
CA GLY A 64 25.26 -7.32 -13.73
C GLY A 64 23.89 -6.74 -14.11
N TYR A 65 23.02 -6.53 -13.13
CA TYR A 65 21.69 -5.93 -13.35
C TYR A 65 21.76 -4.49 -13.84
N ILE A 66 22.72 -3.70 -13.35
CA ILE A 66 22.97 -2.35 -13.86
C ILE A 66 23.35 -2.39 -15.33
N LEU A 67 24.22 -3.33 -15.69
CA LEU A 67 24.68 -3.47 -17.07
C LEU A 67 23.56 -3.91 -18.01
N ASP A 68 22.70 -4.83 -17.57
CA ASP A 68 21.54 -5.26 -18.34
C ASP A 68 20.53 -4.11 -18.51
N TRP A 69 20.27 -3.33 -17.45
CA TRP A 69 19.43 -2.13 -17.56
C TRP A 69 20.01 -1.09 -18.53
N LEU A 70 21.33 -0.86 -18.49
CA LEU A 70 22.00 0.05 -19.43
C LEU A 70 21.86 -0.40 -20.89
N ARG A 71 21.74 -1.71 -21.15
CA ARG A 71 21.57 -2.29 -22.49
C ARG A 71 20.12 -2.24 -22.97
N ASP A 72 19.20 -2.70 -22.12
CA ASP A 72 17.86 -3.07 -22.55
C ASP A 72 16.78 -2.08 -22.13
N ASP A 73 17.10 -1.09 -21.29
CA ASP A 73 16.14 -0.16 -20.64
C ASP A 73 15.15 -0.82 -19.67
N ASP A 74 15.32 -2.11 -19.40
CA ASP A 74 14.36 -2.84 -18.57
C ASP A 74 14.84 -2.89 -17.12
N VAL A 75 13.96 -2.48 -16.20
CA VAL A 75 14.25 -2.58 -14.77
C VAL A 75 14.16 -4.05 -14.38
N PRO A 76 15.22 -4.63 -13.80
CA PRO A 76 15.27 -6.06 -13.54
C PRO A 76 14.13 -6.49 -12.60
N THR A 77 13.50 -7.62 -12.91
CA THR A 77 12.50 -8.24 -12.04
C THR A 77 13.21 -9.03 -10.94
N LEU A 78 13.16 -8.54 -9.70
CA LEU A 78 13.87 -9.10 -8.55
C LEU A 78 12.92 -9.34 -7.35
N GLU A 79 13.45 -10.09 -6.38
CA GLU A 79 12.86 -10.21 -5.04
C GLU A 79 13.00 -8.90 -4.25
N ASP A 80 12.04 -8.59 -3.39
CA ASP A 80 11.94 -7.29 -2.71
C ASP A 80 13.21 -6.92 -1.93
N PHE A 81 13.83 -7.88 -1.24
CA PHE A 81 15.05 -7.63 -0.47
C PHE A 81 16.27 -7.30 -1.36
N LYS A 82 16.27 -7.71 -2.63
CA LYS A 82 17.36 -7.46 -3.58
C LYS A 82 17.32 -6.04 -4.15
N TYR A 83 16.14 -5.43 -4.28
CA TYR A 83 16.03 -4.04 -4.73
C TYR A 83 16.76 -3.06 -3.81
N SER A 84 16.78 -3.32 -2.49
CA SER A 84 17.54 -2.48 -1.55
C SER A 84 19.04 -2.45 -1.83
N LYS A 85 19.59 -3.58 -2.29
CA LYS A 85 21.01 -3.73 -2.62
C LYS A 85 21.30 -3.13 -4.00
N LEU A 86 20.42 -3.36 -4.98
CA LEU A 86 20.52 -2.75 -6.30
C LEU A 86 20.46 -1.22 -6.23
N LEU A 87 19.56 -0.67 -5.41
CA LEU A 87 19.39 0.77 -5.23
C LEU A 87 20.68 1.43 -4.70
N LYS A 88 21.39 0.78 -3.76
CA LYS A 88 22.68 1.26 -3.25
C LYS A 88 23.74 1.35 -4.34
N GLU A 89 23.78 0.38 -5.25
CA GLU A 89 24.71 0.44 -6.38
C GLU A 89 24.29 1.50 -7.40
N ALA A 90 23.00 1.59 -7.74
CA ALA A 90 22.47 2.61 -8.65
C ALA A 90 22.77 4.03 -8.15
N GLN A 91 22.64 4.28 -6.83
CA GLN A 91 23.03 5.54 -6.19
C GLN A 91 24.52 5.81 -6.27
N TYR A 92 25.36 4.80 -6.05
CA TYR A 92 26.82 4.94 -6.16
C TYR A 92 27.25 5.35 -7.57
N PHE A 93 26.69 4.71 -8.59
CA PHE A 93 26.96 5.04 -10.00
C PHE A 93 26.20 6.26 -10.49
N GLN A 94 25.34 6.87 -9.66
CA GLN A 94 24.53 8.04 -9.99
C GLN A 94 23.61 7.79 -11.20
N LEU A 95 22.92 6.65 -11.18
CA LEU A 95 22.01 6.21 -12.25
C LEU A 95 20.56 6.60 -11.93
N GLN A 96 20.18 7.85 -12.24
CA GLN A 96 18.90 8.40 -11.78
C GLN A 96 17.69 7.70 -12.40
N GLY A 97 17.73 7.39 -13.69
CA GLY A 97 16.67 6.66 -14.39
C GLY A 97 16.45 5.25 -13.83
N LEU A 98 17.51 4.56 -13.41
CA LEU A 98 17.38 3.25 -12.75
C LEU A 98 16.79 3.40 -11.34
N ILE A 99 17.22 4.42 -10.59
CA ILE A 99 16.67 4.72 -9.26
C ILE A 99 15.16 4.96 -9.36
N ASP A 100 14.75 5.83 -10.28
CA ASP A 100 13.34 6.17 -10.50
C ASP A 100 12.54 4.94 -10.96
N GLY A 101 13.09 4.15 -11.88
CA GLY A 101 12.48 2.90 -12.34
C GLY A 101 12.29 1.88 -11.22
N ILE A 102 13.27 1.72 -10.32
CA ILE A 102 13.15 0.83 -9.15
C ILE A 102 12.06 1.34 -8.21
N HIS A 103 11.98 2.65 -7.96
CA HIS A 103 10.93 3.23 -7.12
C HIS A 103 9.54 2.96 -7.69
N VAL A 104 9.35 3.16 -9.01
CA VAL A 104 8.10 2.85 -9.70
C VAL A 104 7.72 1.37 -9.54
N VAL A 105 8.66 0.44 -9.71
CA VAL A 105 8.39 -0.99 -9.52
C VAL A 105 8.00 -1.32 -8.07
N LEU A 106 8.69 -0.72 -7.09
CA LEU A 106 8.40 -0.94 -5.68
C LEU A 106 7.04 -0.36 -5.28
N ASP A 107 6.67 0.80 -5.79
CA ASP A 107 5.38 1.42 -5.51
C ASP A 107 4.23 0.67 -6.20
N ASN A 108 4.41 0.25 -7.46
CA ASN A 108 3.47 -0.65 -8.14
C ASN A 108 3.29 -1.98 -7.41
N LYS A 109 4.36 -2.52 -6.79
CA LYS A 109 4.26 -3.74 -5.96
C LYS A 109 3.50 -3.49 -4.66
N LYS A 110 3.65 -2.32 -4.02
CA LYS A 110 2.85 -1.94 -2.84
C LYS A 110 1.38 -1.81 -3.20
N GLU A 111 1.07 -1.15 -4.31
CA GLU A 111 -0.32 -0.99 -4.79
C GLU A 111 -0.94 -2.35 -5.17
N LYS A 112 -0.20 -3.21 -5.88
CA LYS A 112 -0.65 -4.58 -6.18
C LYS A 112 -0.84 -5.42 -4.92
N LYS A 113 -0.06 -5.19 -3.86
CA LYS A 113 -0.24 -5.87 -2.57
C LYS A 113 -1.44 -5.34 -1.79
N LEU A 114 -1.82 -4.08 -1.97
CA LEU A 114 -3.10 -3.55 -1.47
C LEU A 114 -4.30 -4.07 -2.30
N GLY A 115 -4.10 -4.41 -3.58
CA GLY A 115 -5.12 -4.92 -4.49
C GLY A 115 -5.23 -6.45 -4.58
N ALA A 116 -4.28 -7.21 -4.01
CA ALA A 116 -4.38 -8.66 -3.85
C ALA A 116 -5.28 -8.97 -2.65
N ASP A 117 -6.07 -10.06 -2.72
CA ASP A 117 -6.94 -10.52 -1.63
C ASP A 117 -6.17 -10.50 -0.30
N LEU A 118 -6.46 -9.50 0.52
CA LEU A 118 -5.81 -9.32 1.82
C LEU A 118 -6.17 -10.52 2.68
N THR A 119 -5.19 -11.16 3.31
CA THR A 119 -5.48 -12.26 4.23
C THR A 119 -5.68 -11.75 5.66
N ARG A 120 -6.33 -12.55 6.52
CA ARG A 120 -6.40 -12.26 7.97
C ARG A 120 -5.00 -12.00 8.55
N THR A 121 -3.98 -12.75 8.11
CA THR A 121 -2.60 -12.60 8.56
C THR A 121 -1.99 -11.26 8.14
N ASP A 122 -2.33 -10.75 6.95
CA ASP A 122 -1.87 -9.44 6.51
C ASP A 122 -2.45 -8.35 7.39
N ILE A 123 -3.76 -8.40 7.67
CA ILE A 123 -4.43 -7.46 8.59
C ILE A 123 -3.81 -7.54 9.99
N ILE A 124 -3.54 -8.74 10.51
CA ILE A 124 -2.86 -8.91 11.81
C ILE A 124 -1.48 -8.25 11.78
N LYS A 125 -0.68 -8.49 10.74
CA LYS A 125 0.64 -7.84 10.60
C LYS A 125 0.48 -6.33 10.62
N TYR A 126 -0.42 -5.77 9.81
CA TYR A 126 -0.66 -4.33 9.79
C TYR A 126 -1.05 -3.79 11.17
N THR A 127 -1.97 -4.46 11.89
CA THR A 127 -2.36 -4.07 13.25
C THR A 127 -1.20 -4.10 14.26
N LEU A 128 -0.29 -5.07 14.15
CA LEU A 128 0.83 -5.24 15.08
C LEU A 128 2.00 -4.30 14.80
N TYR A 129 2.28 -3.98 13.53
CA TYR A 129 3.42 -3.12 13.17
C TYR A 129 3.13 -1.63 13.38
N HIS A 130 1.88 -1.19 13.19
CA HIS A 130 1.52 0.24 13.20
C HIS A 130 1.14 0.81 14.57
N ASP A 131 1.04 -0.02 15.61
CA ASP A 131 0.86 0.45 17.00
C ASP A 131 2.02 1.38 17.45
N SER A 132 3.16 1.32 16.74
CA SER A 132 4.37 2.11 17.02
C SER A 132 4.43 3.50 16.37
N THR A 133 3.61 3.80 15.36
CA THR A 133 3.77 5.03 14.55
C THR A 133 2.66 6.08 14.70
N HIS A 134 1.62 5.82 15.52
CA HIS A 134 0.42 6.69 15.67
C HIS A 134 -0.30 7.06 14.36
N GLU A 135 0.07 6.46 13.23
CA GLU A 135 -0.52 6.74 11.94
C GLU A 135 -1.79 5.88 11.77
N LYS A 136 -2.92 6.52 11.48
CA LYS A 136 -4.18 5.83 11.24
C LYS A 136 -4.02 4.90 10.05
N LEU A 137 -4.18 3.59 10.27
CA LEU A 137 -4.23 2.59 9.22
C LEU A 137 -5.44 2.86 8.31
N LYS A 138 -5.16 3.06 7.01
CA LYS A 138 -6.18 3.31 5.98
C LYS A 138 -6.32 2.08 5.10
N PHE A 139 -7.48 1.45 5.19
CA PHE A 139 -7.95 0.38 4.31
C PHE A 139 -9.07 0.93 3.41
N GLN A 140 -8.84 2.10 2.82
CA GLN A 140 -9.85 2.73 1.97
C GLN A 140 -9.94 2.01 0.62
N GLY A 141 -11.15 1.68 0.18
CA GLY A 141 -11.37 1.07 -1.14
C GLY A 141 -10.88 -0.38 -1.31
N VAL A 142 -10.39 -1.03 -0.25
CA VAL A 142 -9.87 -2.41 -0.34
C VAL A 142 -11.00 -3.44 -0.34
N ASN A 143 -10.75 -4.62 -0.92
CA ASN A 143 -11.65 -5.76 -0.83
C ASN A 143 -11.25 -6.67 0.33
N LEU A 144 -12.08 -6.74 1.36
CA LEU A 144 -11.94 -7.64 2.51
C LEU A 144 -13.01 -8.74 2.52
N SER A 145 -13.78 -8.89 1.44
CA SER A 145 -14.97 -9.74 1.43
C SER A 145 -14.65 -11.19 1.82
N GLY A 146 -15.46 -11.76 2.72
CA GLY A 146 -15.33 -13.13 3.21
C GLY A 146 -14.24 -13.36 4.25
N LEU A 147 -13.49 -12.33 4.66
CA LEU A 147 -12.45 -12.48 5.68
C LEU A 147 -13.02 -12.70 7.07
N ASP A 148 -12.33 -13.53 7.84
CA ASP A 148 -12.54 -13.63 9.28
C ASP A 148 -11.62 -12.63 9.99
N LEU A 149 -12.20 -11.59 10.57
CA LEU A 149 -11.57 -10.55 11.39
C LEU A 149 -12.05 -10.60 12.85
N SER A 150 -12.61 -11.74 13.27
CA SER A 150 -13.12 -11.93 14.62
C SER A 150 -12.02 -11.77 15.69
N GLY A 151 -12.39 -11.16 16.81
CA GLY A 151 -11.52 -10.94 17.98
C GLY A 151 -10.34 -9.98 17.77
N LEU A 152 -10.19 -9.35 16.60
CA LEU A 152 -9.08 -8.44 16.33
C LEU A 152 -9.29 -7.05 16.96
N ASN A 153 -8.18 -6.40 17.33
CA ASN A 153 -8.18 -4.97 17.66
C ASN A 153 -7.97 -4.16 16.38
N LEU A 154 -9.06 -3.60 15.88
CA LEU A 154 -9.14 -2.78 14.67
C LEU A 154 -9.61 -1.37 15.03
N SER A 155 -9.34 -0.91 16.25
CA SER A 155 -9.75 0.43 16.68
C SER A 155 -9.00 1.54 15.93
N ASN A 156 -9.64 2.69 15.77
CA ASN A 156 -9.08 3.88 15.09
C ASN A 156 -8.73 3.69 13.60
N MET A 157 -9.33 2.71 12.92
CA MET A 157 -9.05 2.42 11.51
C MET A 157 -10.00 3.15 10.55
N ASP A 158 -9.53 3.42 9.33
CA ASP A 158 -10.36 3.96 8.25
C ASP A 158 -10.58 2.92 7.15
N PHE A 159 -11.80 2.37 7.10
CA PHE A 159 -12.27 1.39 6.10
C PHE A 159 -13.19 2.04 5.04
N SER A 160 -13.19 3.37 4.89
CA SER A 160 -14.14 4.05 4.01
C SER A 160 -14.06 3.52 2.57
N TYR A 161 -15.20 3.34 1.93
CA TYR A 161 -15.32 2.80 0.56
C TYR A 161 -14.84 1.34 0.38
N ALA A 162 -14.51 0.60 1.44
CA ALA A 162 -14.08 -0.79 1.34
C ALA A 162 -15.26 -1.73 0.96
N CYS A 163 -14.93 -2.82 0.26
CA CYS A 163 -15.85 -3.94 -0.01
C CYS A 163 -15.66 -5.01 1.07
N MET A 164 -16.63 -5.15 1.95
CA MET A 164 -16.58 -6.00 3.16
C MET A 164 -17.77 -6.96 3.24
N ARG A 165 -18.15 -7.53 2.10
CA ARG A 165 -19.28 -8.48 2.03
C ARG A 165 -18.94 -9.76 2.80
N ASN A 166 -19.86 -10.26 3.61
CA ASN A 166 -19.70 -11.51 4.38
C ASN A 166 -18.45 -11.54 5.30
N VAL A 167 -17.97 -10.39 5.77
CA VAL A 167 -16.84 -10.32 6.70
C VAL A 167 -17.28 -10.66 8.12
N CYS A 168 -16.47 -11.41 8.86
CA CYS A 168 -16.73 -11.71 10.27
C CYS A 168 -15.94 -10.76 11.19
N PHE A 169 -16.63 -9.81 11.83
CA PHE A 169 -16.12 -8.93 12.88
C PHE A 169 -16.54 -9.38 14.29
N SER A 170 -16.92 -10.66 14.47
CA SER A 170 -17.45 -11.10 15.76
C SER A 170 -16.46 -10.92 16.91
N ASN A 171 -16.89 -10.34 18.02
CA ASN A 171 -16.04 -9.99 19.17
C ASN A 171 -14.84 -9.06 18.84
N ALA A 172 -14.80 -8.42 17.67
CA ALA A 172 -13.73 -7.50 17.32
C ALA A 172 -13.88 -6.14 18.02
N ASN A 173 -12.77 -5.45 18.27
CA ASN A 173 -12.79 -4.06 18.70
C ASN A 173 -12.62 -3.15 17.48
N ILE A 174 -13.69 -2.51 17.02
CA ILE A 174 -13.68 -1.54 15.91
C ILE A 174 -14.10 -0.15 16.39
N SER A 175 -13.84 0.16 17.67
CA SER A 175 -14.12 1.49 18.23
C SER A 175 -13.34 2.59 17.50
N ASN A 176 -13.90 3.79 17.45
CA ASN A 176 -13.30 4.96 16.78
C ASN A 176 -12.96 4.76 15.29
N SER A 177 -13.55 3.76 14.63
CA SER A 177 -13.25 3.41 13.24
C SER A 177 -14.30 3.95 12.27
N ARG A 178 -13.87 4.22 11.04
CA ARG A 178 -14.72 4.78 9.97
C ARG A 178 -15.07 3.69 8.95
N PHE A 179 -16.35 3.46 8.75
CA PHE A 179 -16.96 2.54 7.80
C PHE A 179 -17.86 3.28 6.80
N ASP A 180 -17.53 4.52 6.48
CA ASP A 180 -18.37 5.36 5.63
C ASP A 180 -18.36 4.85 4.18
N ASN A 181 -19.54 4.77 3.56
CA ASN A 181 -19.75 4.29 2.18
C ASN A 181 -19.21 2.87 1.91
N VAL A 182 -19.16 2.02 2.93
CA VAL A 182 -18.74 0.62 2.83
C VAL A 182 -19.85 -0.27 2.27
N ASP A 183 -19.48 -1.31 1.53
CA ASP A 183 -20.38 -2.44 1.22
C ASP A 183 -20.16 -3.59 2.21
N ALA A 184 -20.97 -3.65 3.28
CA ALA A 184 -20.88 -4.62 4.37
C ALA A 184 -22.06 -5.61 4.36
N ARG A 185 -22.57 -5.95 3.18
CA ARG A 185 -23.66 -6.92 3.03
C ARG A 185 -23.31 -8.28 3.62
N GLY A 186 -24.18 -8.84 4.44
CA GLY A 186 -23.94 -10.12 5.10
C GLY A 186 -22.83 -10.12 6.15
N ALA A 187 -22.28 -8.96 6.52
CA ALA A 187 -21.21 -8.88 7.52
C ALA A 187 -21.73 -9.24 8.93
N ASN A 188 -20.88 -9.86 9.74
CA ASN A 188 -21.19 -10.29 11.11
C ASN A 188 -20.44 -9.41 12.12
N PHE A 189 -21.12 -8.46 12.74
CA PHE A 189 -20.63 -7.59 13.81
C PHE A 189 -21.02 -8.09 15.22
N ASN A 190 -21.44 -9.34 15.38
CA ASN A 190 -21.97 -9.82 16.66
C ASN A 190 -20.94 -9.66 17.80
N LYS A 191 -21.38 -9.07 18.91
CA LYS A 191 -20.54 -8.78 20.09
C LYS A 191 -19.33 -7.88 19.81
N ALA A 192 -19.31 -7.18 18.67
CA ALA A 192 -18.23 -6.24 18.37
C ALA A 192 -18.38 -4.95 19.20
N ASN A 193 -17.26 -4.32 19.52
CA ASN A 193 -17.25 -2.98 20.11
C ASN A 193 -17.26 -1.93 19.00
N LEU A 194 -18.39 -1.23 18.86
CA LEU A 194 -18.67 -0.19 17.87
C LEU A 194 -18.66 1.23 18.45
N LYS A 195 -18.17 1.43 19.68
CA LYS A 195 -18.15 2.76 20.32
C LYS A 195 -17.46 3.79 19.43
N GLU A 196 -18.12 4.91 19.18
CA GLU A 196 -17.60 6.03 18.39
C GLU A 196 -17.23 5.69 16.94
N SER A 197 -17.74 4.58 16.40
CA SER A 197 -17.61 4.25 14.97
C SER A 197 -18.66 4.94 14.11
N SER A 198 -18.37 5.12 12.82
CA SER A 198 -19.27 5.73 11.83
C SER A 198 -19.53 4.77 10.67
N PHE A 199 -20.80 4.60 10.28
CA PHE A 199 -21.23 3.79 9.12
C PHE A 199 -22.07 4.62 8.14
N TRP A 200 -21.75 5.91 7.98
CA TRP A 200 -22.55 6.81 7.14
C TRP A 200 -22.54 6.33 5.68
N GLY A 201 -23.70 6.13 5.07
CA GLY A 201 -23.82 5.63 3.70
C GLY A 201 -23.43 4.16 3.51
N ALA A 202 -23.15 3.41 4.58
CA ALA A 202 -22.79 1.99 4.47
C ALA A 202 -23.99 1.13 4.06
N ASN A 203 -23.77 0.14 3.20
CA ASN A 203 -24.75 -0.89 2.88
C ASN A 203 -24.61 -2.07 3.86
N LEU A 204 -25.60 -2.24 4.73
CA LEU A 204 -25.62 -3.27 5.78
C LEU A 204 -26.65 -4.37 5.51
N GLN A 205 -27.17 -4.49 4.29
CA GLN A 205 -28.19 -5.49 3.97
C GLN A 205 -27.75 -6.90 4.37
N GLY A 206 -28.56 -7.59 5.18
CA GLY A 206 -28.25 -8.94 5.67
C GLY A 206 -27.16 -9.03 6.74
N ALA A 207 -26.64 -7.90 7.22
CA ALA A 207 -25.65 -7.91 8.29
C ALA A 207 -26.28 -8.32 9.63
N SER A 208 -25.45 -8.83 10.55
CA SER A 208 -25.85 -9.20 11.90
C SER A 208 -25.05 -8.38 12.91
N ALA A 209 -25.71 -7.75 13.87
CA ALA A 209 -25.09 -6.92 14.88
C ALA A 209 -25.72 -7.17 16.26
N VAL A 210 -25.78 -8.45 16.61
CA VAL A 210 -26.33 -8.96 17.86
C VAL A 210 -25.33 -8.72 19.00
N GLY A 211 -25.77 -8.05 20.07
CA GLY A 211 -24.96 -7.85 21.29
C GLY A 211 -23.79 -6.88 21.11
N VAL A 212 -23.85 -5.98 20.13
CA VAL A 212 -22.83 -4.95 19.91
C VAL A 212 -22.80 -3.94 21.06
N GLU A 213 -21.60 -3.45 21.38
CA GLU A 213 -21.44 -2.30 22.29
C GLU A 213 -21.38 -1.00 21.48
N PHE A 214 -22.19 0.00 21.82
CA PHE A 214 -22.15 1.33 21.22
C PHE A 214 -22.39 2.42 22.28
N SER A 215 -21.97 3.65 21.97
CA SER A 215 -22.14 4.78 22.88
C SER A 215 -23.57 5.34 22.79
N PRO A 216 -24.25 5.67 23.90
CA PRO A 216 -25.61 6.23 23.86
C PRO A 216 -25.73 7.54 23.08
N SER A 217 -24.62 8.29 22.97
CA SER A 217 -24.51 9.57 22.25
C SER A 217 -24.25 9.43 20.75
N SER A 218 -23.86 8.25 20.27
CA SER A 218 -23.54 8.01 18.85
C SER A 218 -24.10 6.66 18.42
N ILE A 219 -25.14 6.70 17.59
CA ILE A 219 -25.66 5.49 16.94
C ILE A 219 -24.77 5.26 15.71
N PRO A 220 -23.94 4.21 15.70
CA PRO A 220 -22.92 4.03 14.67
C PRO A 220 -23.51 3.91 13.26
N PHE A 221 -24.76 3.45 13.15
CA PHE A 221 -25.48 3.21 11.91
C PHE A 221 -26.32 4.39 11.41
N HIS A 222 -26.17 5.58 11.98
CA HIS A 222 -26.88 6.74 11.48
C HIS A 222 -26.51 7.03 10.01
N GLY A 223 -27.52 7.08 9.14
CA GLY A 223 -27.32 7.27 7.69
C GLY A 223 -26.77 6.04 6.97
N ALA A 224 -26.65 4.89 7.64
CA ALA A 224 -26.40 3.62 6.97
C ALA A 224 -27.67 3.18 6.23
N THR A 225 -27.51 2.59 5.05
CA THR A 225 -28.57 2.00 4.21
C THR A 225 -29.75 2.98 3.98
N HIS A 226 -29.61 3.81 2.94
CA HIS A 226 -30.58 4.87 2.58
C HIS A 226 -32.00 4.36 2.22
N GLU A 227 -32.18 3.06 2.06
CA GLU A 227 -33.48 2.43 1.78
C GLU A 227 -34.06 1.81 3.07
N PRO A 228 -35.16 2.36 3.60
CA PRO A 228 -35.80 1.88 4.84
C PRO A 228 -36.22 0.40 4.78
N GLU A 229 -36.49 -0.13 3.59
CA GLU A 229 -36.91 -1.52 3.38
C GLU A 229 -35.76 -2.52 3.58
N LEU A 230 -34.53 -2.11 3.30
CA LEU A 230 -33.33 -2.95 3.46
C LEU A 230 -32.87 -3.04 4.93
N MET A 231 -33.25 -2.06 5.77
CA MET A 231 -33.01 -2.09 7.22
C MET A 231 -33.73 -3.26 7.91
N ASN A 232 -34.86 -3.72 7.38
CA ASN A 232 -35.61 -4.87 7.91
C ASN A 232 -34.86 -6.21 7.75
N GLN A 233 -33.81 -6.23 6.93
CA GLN A 233 -33.02 -7.44 6.65
C GLN A 233 -31.78 -7.55 7.55
N VAL A 234 -31.55 -6.56 8.41
CA VAL A 234 -30.42 -6.56 9.34
C VAL A 234 -30.86 -7.18 10.66
N VAL A 235 -30.11 -8.17 11.14
CA VAL A 235 -30.44 -8.89 12.39
C VAL A 235 -29.86 -8.13 13.58
N TRP A 236 -30.74 -7.60 14.42
CA TRP A 236 -30.40 -6.87 15.64
C TRP A 236 -30.92 -7.63 16.87
N ASN A 237 -30.13 -7.75 17.92
CA ASN A 237 -30.65 -8.33 19.16
C ASN A 237 -31.63 -7.37 19.82
N ARG A 238 -32.83 -7.91 20.05
CA ARG A 238 -33.94 -7.31 20.79
C ARG A 238 -33.74 -7.59 22.28
N ASP A 239 -32.63 -7.14 22.86
CA ASP A 239 -32.37 -7.36 24.29
C ASP A 239 -32.76 -6.10 25.10
N GLU A 240 -33.80 -6.29 25.92
CA GLU A 240 -34.25 -5.45 27.03
C GLU A 240 -34.87 -4.08 26.71
N GLY A 241 -35.97 -4.09 25.97
CA GLY A 241 -37.01 -3.05 26.12
C GLY A 241 -36.75 -1.71 25.43
N ARG A 242 -35.75 -1.60 24.56
CA ARG A 242 -35.66 -0.47 23.60
C ARG A 242 -35.60 -1.03 22.18
N GLU A 243 -36.72 -0.92 21.47
CA GLU A 243 -36.63 -0.88 20.01
C GLU A 243 -35.68 0.26 19.65
N ILE A 244 -34.56 -0.05 18.99
CA ILE A 244 -33.82 0.97 18.23
C ILE A 244 -34.68 1.25 16.99
N ASN A 245 -35.78 1.96 17.22
CA ASN A 245 -36.74 2.30 16.20
C ASN A 245 -36.13 3.46 15.40
N PHE A 246 -35.49 3.14 14.27
CA PHE A 246 -34.74 4.10 13.45
C PHE A 246 -35.62 5.24 12.91
N GLN A 247 -36.95 5.08 12.87
CA GLN A 247 -37.87 6.18 12.54
C GLN A 247 -37.77 7.35 13.54
N THR A 248 -37.43 7.07 14.81
CA THR A 248 -37.30 8.11 15.84
C THR A 248 -36.04 8.96 15.65
N SER A 249 -34.99 8.43 15.02
CA SER A 249 -33.73 9.17 14.78
C SER A 249 -33.86 10.30 13.75
N LEU A 250 -34.80 10.17 12.81
CA LEU A 250 -35.19 11.25 11.89
C LEU A 250 -35.89 12.41 12.64
N GLN A 251 -36.56 12.12 13.77
CA GLN A 251 -37.27 13.14 14.55
C GLN A 251 -36.39 13.86 15.56
N THR A 252 -35.31 13.25 16.08
CA THR A 252 -34.51 13.84 17.16
C THR A 252 -33.80 15.12 16.72
N ARG A 253 -33.45 15.29 15.44
CA ARG A 253 -32.84 16.53 14.94
C ARG A 253 -33.86 17.66 14.72
N ASN A 254 -35.12 17.32 14.43
CA ASN A 254 -36.20 18.31 14.30
C ASN A 254 -36.64 18.91 15.64
N ARG A 255 -36.36 18.24 16.77
CA ARG A 255 -36.58 18.81 18.11
C ARG A 255 -35.42 19.68 18.61
N THR A 256 -34.18 19.36 18.25
CA THR A 256 -33.02 20.19 18.64
C THR A 256 -32.92 21.47 17.81
N LEU A 257 -33.35 21.46 16.54
CA LEU A 257 -33.43 22.67 15.71
C LEU A 257 -34.62 23.60 16.06
N ARG A 258 -35.70 23.07 16.67
CA ARG A 258 -36.85 23.88 17.12
C ARG A 258 -36.69 24.48 18.52
N ARG A 259 -35.62 24.16 19.27
CA ARG A 259 -35.34 24.75 20.59
C ARG A 259 -34.36 25.92 20.57
N CYS A 260 -33.86 26.32 19.40
CA CYS A 260 -33.05 27.54 19.22
C CYS A 260 -33.80 28.67 18.50
N THR A 261 -35.11 28.53 18.28
CA THR A 261 -35.99 29.59 17.77
C THR A 261 -37.29 29.58 18.58
N GLY A 262 -37.26 30.20 19.74
CA GLY A 262 -38.40 30.41 20.64
C GLY A 262 -38.03 31.43 21.69
#